data_AF-A0A1J4TNN8-F1
#
_entry.id   AF-A0A1J4TNN8-F1
#
_cell.length_a   1.000
_cell.length_b   1.000
_cell.length_c   1.000
_cell.angle_alpha   90.00
_cell.angle_beta   90.00
_cell.angle_gamma   90.00
#
_symmetry.space_group_name_H-M   'P 1'
#
loop_
_entity.id
_entity.type
_entity.pdbx_description
1 polymer ?
#
loop_
_entity_poly.entity_id
_entity_poly.type
_entity_poly.pdbx_seq_one_letter_code
_entity_poly.pdbx_strand_id
1 'polypeptide(L)'
;MASQELLDYLHLLMHEGHTDDSIRKILFQKQYSSQDIDEAFKIIYRKFSASPKTNTLDLPIDPDTPEKNKENVSKNGKSNENQKHKPKIVLFITLLFITIAILFFTKTVMSIYFIYIFNKAMISAGTPSFYVFKYYPILLLLPCLSGIFMFIFLYEAFKLYLQSKKVLIKSIISLTIFPLIMTITSSMMIMPVKRITDSYESSFQNISSYLSAINLFNPEIILISATLLVLLIFRNKFMAADMRLPISSRIILSMSFILIVLPAFGLAGYGFFLSTYPDYKYKQAKSQVPFYIFKPTYIPENRVQGSVFIVGANLARKNNAIMTVYEAPLDKLGDRNRPATILLKQVGVGGGFNLDIFVSDIAEDITVRNQAIKKAKSGQGLVFTKQTNNGTYINLSYITNVDVLINITSVNTPLQEIMEFAESLE
;
A
#
# COMPACT_ATOMS: atom_id res chain seq x y z
N MET A 1 -34.72 -4.87 51.93
CA MET A 1 -34.33 -3.64 51.21
C MET A 1 -32.91 -3.86 50.73
N ALA A 2 -32.75 -4.19 49.44
CA ALA A 2 -31.45 -4.55 48.87
C ALA A 2 -30.39 -3.46 49.11
N SER A 3 -29.22 -3.85 49.62
CA SER A 3 -28.12 -2.91 49.86
C SER A 3 -27.54 -2.39 48.54
N GLN A 4 -26.98 -1.16 48.56
CA GLN A 4 -26.33 -0.57 47.39
C GLN A 4 -25.17 -1.44 46.89
N GLU A 5 -24.44 -2.08 47.81
CA GLU A 5 -23.36 -3.02 47.49
C GLU A 5 -23.85 -4.26 46.74
N LEU A 6 -25.02 -4.79 47.12
CA LEU A 6 -25.66 -5.91 46.40
C LEU A 6 -26.08 -5.50 44.98
N LEU A 7 -26.59 -4.28 44.80
CA LEU A 7 -26.98 -3.75 43.49
C LEU A 7 -25.77 -3.56 42.57
N ASP A 8 -24.67 -3.01 43.09
CA ASP A 8 -23.44 -2.79 42.32
C ASP A 8 -22.79 -4.13 41.93
N TYR A 9 -22.80 -5.10 42.85
CA TYR A 9 -22.28 -6.44 42.58
C TYR A 9 -23.16 -7.22 41.59
N LEU A 10 -24.49 -7.10 41.67
CA LEU A 10 -25.40 -7.70 40.71
C LEU A 10 -25.23 -7.10 39.30
N HIS A 11 -25.04 -5.79 39.21
CA HIS A 11 -24.76 -5.10 37.95
C HIS A 11 -23.43 -5.54 37.32
N LEU A 12 -22.39 -5.74 38.14
CA LEU A 12 -21.10 -6.30 37.68
C LEU A 12 -21.27 -7.70 37.07
N LEU A 13 -21.94 -8.60 37.78
CA LEU A 13 -22.15 -9.99 37.33
C LEU A 13 -22.99 -10.05 36.04
N MET A 14 -23.99 -9.19 35.89
CA MET A 14 -24.76 -9.05 34.64
C MET A 14 -23.89 -8.53 33.49
N HIS A 15 -22.98 -7.59 33.75
CA HIS A 15 -22.06 -7.06 32.74
C HIS A 15 -21.00 -8.09 32.30
N GLU A 16 -20.60 -8.98 33.21
CA GLU A 16 -19.72 -10.13 32.93
C GLU A 16 -20.42 -11.25 32.14
N GLY A 17 -21.74 -11.14 31.92
CA GLY A 17 -22.51 -12.05 31.06
C GLY A 17 -23.02 -13.30 31.77
N HIS A 18 -23.06 -13.30 33.11
CA HIS A 18 -23.70 -14.36 33.89
C HIS A 18 -25.22 -14.35 33.69
N THR A 19 -25.83 -15.54 33.61
CA THR A 19 -27.30 -15.69 33.54
C THR A 19 -27.94 -15.49 34.92
N ASP A 20 -29.20 -15.06 34.99
CA ASP A 20 -29.90 -14.77 36.25
C ASP A 20 -29.84 -15.94 37.25
N ASP A 21 -29.98 -17.18 36.77
CA ASP A 21 -29.86 -18.39 37.61
C ASP A 21 -28.44 -18.58 38.17
N SER A 22 -27.42 -18.27 37.39
CA SER A 22 -26.02 -18.34 37.83
C SER A 22 -25.69 -17.22 38.83
N ILE A 23 -26.22 -16.02 38.61
CA ILE A 23 -26.08 -14.88 39.52
C ILE A 23 -26.77 -15.19 40.85
N ARG A 24 -28.00 -15.72 40.83
CA ARG A 24 -28.71 -16.15 42.04
C ARG A 24 -27.86 -17.13 42.86
N LYS A 25 -27.28 -18.15 42.21
CA LYS A 25 -26.39 -19.12 42.88
C LYS A 25 -25.15 -18.46 43.51
N ILE A 26 -24.50 -17.54 42.80
CA ILE A 26 -23.32 -16.81 43.30
C ILE A 26 -23.69 -15.94 44.50
N LEU A 27 -24.83 -15.24 44.44
CA LEU A 27 -25.30 -14.37 45.53
C LEU A 27 -25.76 -15.18 46.76
N PHE A 28 -26.40 -16.33 46.55
CA PHE A 28 -26.71 -17.26 47.65
C PHE A 28 -25.45 -17.83 48.31
N GLN A 29 -24.40 -18.13 47.54
CA GLN A 29 -23.12 -18.57 48.10
C GLN A 29 -22.43 -17.47 48.93
N LYS A 30 -22.68 -16.20 48.61
CA LYS A 30 -22.26 -15.04 49.40
C LYS A 30 -23.19 -14.71 50.58
N GLN A 31 -24.11 -15.61 50.92
CA GLN A 31 -25.04 -15.48 52.06
C GLN A 31 -26.04 -14.32 51.95
N TYR A 32 -26.29 -13.79 50.75
CA TYR A 32 -27.41 -12.86 50.55
C TYR A 32 -28.74 -13.62 50.64
N SER A 33 -29.76 -12.98 51.24
CA SER A 33 -31.08 -13.59 51.37
C SER A 33 -31.79 -13.68 50.02
N SER A 34 -32.65 -14.69 49.84
CA SER A 34 -33.46 -14.86 48.62
C SER A 34 -34.31 -13.62 48.32
N GLN A 35 -34.86 -13.02 49.38
CA GLN A 35 -35.70 -11.83 49.31
C GLN A 35 -34.91 -10.60 48.84
N ASP A 36 -33.70 -10.39 49.35
CA ASP A 36 -32.86 -9.25 48.94
C ASP A 36 -32.34 -9.42 47.50
N ILE A 37 -32.05 -10.65 47.07
CA ILE A 37 -31.67 -10.95 45.69
C ILE A 37 -32.82 -10.64 44.73
N ASP A 38 -34.04 -11.09 45.05
CA ASP A 38 -35.23 -10.82 44.24
C ASP A 38 -35.58 -9.32 44.19
N GLU A 39 -35.40 -8.61 45.30
CA GLU A 39 -35.58 -7.17 45.38
C GLU A 39 -34.53 -6.42 44.54
N ALA A 40 -33.26 -6.86 44.56
CA ALA A 40 -32.17 -6.29 43.76
C ALA A 40 -32.42 -6.48 42.26
N PHE A 41 -32.85 -7.67 41.82
CA PHE A 41 -33.24 -7.92 40.44
C PHE A 41 -34.41 -7.03 40.02
N LYS A 42 -35.45 -6.89 40.84
CA LYS A 42 -36.59 -5.99 40.56
C LYS A 42 -36.16 -4.55 40.39
N ILE A 43 -35.27 -4.04 41.24
CA ILE A 43 -34.76 -2.66 41.16
C ILE A 43 -33.96 -2.46 39.86
N ILE A 44 -33.10 -3.41 39.50
CA ILE A 44 -32.26 -3.33 38.29
C ILE A 44 -33.11 -3.43 37.02
N TYR A 45 -34.05 -4.38 36.92
CA TYR A 45 -34.95 -4.45 35.75
C TYR A 45 -35.88 -3.25 35.65
N ARG A 46 -36.30 -2.65 36.77
CA ARG A 46 -37.10 -1.42 36.77
C ARG A 46 -36.29 -0.21 36.26
N LYS A 47 -35.00 -0.11 36.60
CA LYS A 47 -34.08 0.91 36.04
C LYS A 47 -33.83 0.70 34.54
N PHE A 48 -33.72 -0.55 34.07
CA PHE A 48 -33.55 -0.85 32.64
C PHE A 48 -34.84 -0.67 31.82
N SER A 49 -36.02 -0.86 32.45
CA SER A 49 -37.32 -0.66 31.79
C SER A 49 -37.79 0.80 31.80
N ALA A 50 -37.14 1.68 32.57
CA ALA A 50 -37.43 3.11 32.65
C ALA A 50 -36.53 3.94 31.72
N SER A 51 -36.73 3.80 30.41
CA SER A 51 -36.37 4.80 29.40
C SER A 51 -37.60 5.01 28.47
N PRO A 52 -37.82 6.21 27.91
CA PRO A 52 -39.14 6.86 27.90
C PRO A 52 -40.17 6.26 26.93
N LYS A 53 -41.44 6.38 27.39
CA LYS A 53 -42.71 5.94 26.80
C LYS A 53 -42.91 6.36 25.34
N THR A 54 -43.35 5.41 24.51
CA THR A 54 -44.21 5.68 23.34
C THR A 54 -45.67 5.64 23.77
N ASN A 55 -46.40 6.71 23.45
CA ASN A 55 -47.85 6.85 23.59
C ASN A 55 -48.60 5.78 22.77
N THR A 56 -49.58 5.13 23.39
CA THR A 56 -50.86 4.66 22.83
C THR A 56 -51.67 4.11 24.02
N LEU A 57 -52.59 4.91 24.55
CA LEU A 57 -54.05 4.91 24.27
C LEU A 57 -54.80 3.94 25.20
N ASP A 58 -55.57 4.54 26.11
CA ASP A 58 -56.49 3.88 27.04
C ASP A 58 -57.61 3.11 26.31
N LEU A 59 -57.96 1.94 26.85
CA LEU A 59 -59.31 1.38 26.78
C LEU A 59 -59.61 0.67 28.12
N PRO A 60 -60.80 0.87 28.70
CA PRO A 60 -61.17 0.32 30.00
C PRO A 60 -61.67 -1.12 29.84
N ILE A 61 -61.31 -2.02 30.76
CA ILE A 61 -61.99 -3.29 30.94
C ILE A 61 -62.31 -3.44 32.43
N ASP A 62 -63.60 -3.66 32.67
CA ASP A 62 -64.34 -3.81 33.92
C ASP A 62 -63.74 -4.89 34.86
N PRO A 63 -63.92 -4.78 36.19
CA PRO A 63 -63.43 -5.73 37.17
C PRO A 63 -64.48 -6.83 37.38
N ASP A 64 -64.14 -8.08 37.10
CA ASP A 64 -64.58 -9.22 37.93
C ASP A 64 -63.96 -10.55 37.46
N THR A 65 -63.32 -11.22 38.42
CA THR A 65 -63.06 -12.69 38.54
C THR A 65 -61.87 -13.37 37.81
N PRO A 66 -61.28 -14.44 38.38
CA PRO A 66 -60.01 -14.34 39.12
C PRO A 66 -58.87 -15.27 38.60
N GLU A 67 -57.64 -14.99 39.05
CA GLU A 67 -56.46 -15.84 38.86
C GLU A 67 -56.61 -17.24 39.46
N LYS A 68 -56.25 -18.29 38.70
CA LYS A 68 -55.57 -19.48 39.24
C LYS A 68 -54.86 -20.31 38.16
N ASN A 69 -53.57 -20.53 38.41
CA ASN A 69 -52.72 -21.63 37.97
C ASN A 69 -52.30 -21.74 36.49
N LYS A 70 -51.18 -21.07 36.18
CA LYS A 70 -50.16 -21.62 35.28
C LYS A 70 -49.29 -22.59 36.07
N GLU A 71 -49.30 -23.87 35.72
CA GLU A 71 -48.11 -24.71 35.87
C GLU A 71 -48.14 -25.90 34.91
N ASN A 72 -46.95 -26.19 34.36
CA ASN A 72 -46.49 -27.45 33.79
C ASN A 72 -46.91 -27.86 32.37
N VAL A 73 -46.21 -27.27 31.38
CA VAL A 73 -45.78 -28.05 30.20
C VAL A 73 -44.31 -28.42 30.41
N SER A 74 -44.13 -29.70 30.74
CA SER A 74 -42.84 -30.36 30.87
C SER A 74 -42.10 -30.38 29.53
N LYS A 75 -40.78 -30.17 29.68
CA LYS A 75 -39.69 -30.51 28.76
C LYS A 75 -39.96 -31.79 27.97
N ASN A 76 -40.22 -31.63 26.67
CA ASN A 76 -39.67 -32.47 25.61
C ASN A 76 -40.15 -31.93 24.25
N GLY A 77 -39.49 -30.86 23.81
CA GLY A 77 -39.56 -30.38 22.45
C GLY A 77 -38.15 -30.16 21.95
N LYS A 78 -37.64 -31.09 21.15
CA LYS A 78 -36.64 -30.76 20.14
C LYS A 78 -37.24 -29.68 19.23
N SER A 79 -37.07 -28.41 19.58
CA SER A 79 -36.99 -27.32 18.61
C SER A 79 -35.50 -27.31 18.21
N ASN A 80 -35.04 -27.59 16.99
CA ASN A 80 -35.62 -27.48 15.65
C ASN A 80 -36.41 -26.18 15.45
N GLU A 81 -35.93 -25.09 16.02
CA GLU A 81 -36.31 -23.76 15.58
C GLU A 81 -35.23 -23.17 14.66
N ASN A 82 -35.60 -23.20 13.39
CA ASN A 82 -35.35 -22.12 12.44
C ASN A 82 -33.89 -21.92 12.02
N GLN A 83 -33.41 -22.84 11.18
CA GLN A 83 -32.78 -22.40 9.93
C GLN A 83 -33.82 -21.57 9.15
N LYS A 84 -34.06 -20.32 9.56
CA LYS A 84 -34.76 -19.34 8.74
C LYS A 84 -33.94 -19.25 7.46
N HIS A 85 -34.46 -19.85 6.39
CA HIS A 85 -33.83 -19.80 5.07
C HIS A 85 -33.56 -18.32 4.77
N LYS A 86 -32.30 -17.93 4.79
CA LYS A 86 -31.96 -16.53 4.52
C LYS A 86 -32.50 -16.18 3.13
N PRO A 87 -33.04 -14.96 2.93
CA PRO A 87 -33.59 -14.58 1.65
C PRO A 87 -32.52 -14.81 0.57
N LYS A 88 -32.85 -15.55 -0.50
CA LYS A 88 -31.90 -15.86 -1.59
C LYS A 88 -31.19 -14.60 -2.10
N ILE A 89 -31.90 -13.47 -2.11
CA ILE A 89 -31.37 -12.16 -2.51
C ILE A 89 -30.27 -11.63 -1.57
N VAL A 90 -30.34 -11.87 -0.26
CA VAL A 90 -29.29 -11.47 0.70
C VAL A 90 -28.02 -12.29 0.45
N LEU A 91 -28.19 -13.58 0.15
CA LEU A 91 -27.06 -14.45 -0.20
C LEU A 91 -26.44 -14.04 -1.55
N PHE A 92 -27.26 -13.69 -2.54
CA PHE A 92 -26.80 -13.16 -3.81
C PHE A 92 -26.00 -11.85 -3.66
N ILE A 93 -26.53 -10.88 -2.89
CA ILE A 93 -25.81 -9.62 -2.60
C ILE A 93 -24.50 -9.92 -1.86
N THR A 94 -24.52 -10.82 -0.86
CA THR A 94 -23.31 -11.23 -0.14
C THR A 94 -22.26 -11.79 -1.11
N LEU A 95 -22.68 -12.65 -2.05
CA LEU A 95 -21.79 -13.22 -3.07
C LEU A 95 -21.20 -12.13 -3.98
N LEU A 96 -21.99 -11.13 -4.39
CA LEU A 96 -21.49 -9.99 -5.17
C LEU A 96 -20.37 -9.24 -4.43
N PHE A 97 -20.54 -8.98 -3.13
CA PHE A 97 -19.51 -8.35 -2.31
C PHE A 97 -18.26 -9.22 -2.18
N ILE A 98 -18.40 -10.54 -2.05
CA ILE A 98 -17.27 -11.48 -2.07
C ILE A 98 -16.54 -11.43 -3.42
N THR A 99 -17.27 -11.41 -4.53
CA THR A 99 -16.68 -11.30 -5.88
C THR A 99 -15.93 -9.98 -6.03
N ILE A 100 -16.49 -8.86 -5.58
CA ILE A 100 -15.79 -7.56 -5.55
C ILE A 100 -14.51 -7.66 -4.72
N ALA A 101 -14.56 -8.29 -3.54
CA ALA A 101 -13.35 -8.50 -2.73
C ALA A 101 -12.30 -9.34 -3.48
N ILE A 102 -12.68 -10.42 -4.18
CA ILE A 102 -11.76 -11.23 -4.99
C ILE A 102 -11.12 -10.43 -6.13
N LEU A 103 -11.87 -9.54 -6.77
CA LEU A 103 -11.31 -8.63 -7.79
C LEU A 103 -10.24 -7.72 -7.17
N PHE A 104 -10.53 -7.09 -6.03
CA PHE A 104 -9.55 -6.26 -5.33
C PHE A 104 -8.33 -7.06 -4.84
N PHE A 105 -8.50 -8.30 -4.40
CA PHE A 105 -7.39 -9.20 -4.10
C PHE A 105 -6.49 -9.42 -5.33
N THR A 106 -7.10 -9.75 -6.46
CA THR A 106 -6.39 -9.97 -7.73
C THR A 106 -5.64 -8.71 -8.14
N LYS A 107 -6.27 -7.54 -7.97
CA LYS A 107 -5.65 -6.23 -8.24
C LYS A 107 -4.48 -5.94 -7.31
N THR A 108 -4.57 -6.28 -6.02
CA THR A 108 -3.45 -6.16 -5.07
C THR A 108 -2.26 -6.99 -5.54
N VAL A 109 -2.49 -8.28 -5.86
CA VAL A 109 -1.43 -9.19 -6.35
C VAL A 109 -0.82 -8.69 -7.65
N MET A 110 -1.65 -8.29 -8.63
CA MET A 110 -1.19 -7.74 -9.90
C MET A 110 -0.42 -6.43 -9.73
N SER A 111 -0.82 -5.57 -8.79
CA SER A 111 -0.11 -4.32 -8.49
C SER A 111 1.26 -4.59 -7.89
N ILE A 112 1.37 -5.55 -6.95
CA ILE A 112 2.65 -5.98 -6.39
C ILE A 112 3.56 -6.54 -7.50
N TYR A 113 3.00 -7.40 -8.36
CA TYR A 113 3.73 -7.98 -9.48
C TYR A 113 4.18 -6.92 -10.50
N PHE A 114 3.33 -5.95 -10.81
CA PHE A 114 3.65 -4.81 -11.66
C PHE A 114 4.81 -4.01 -11.07
N ILE A 115 4.76 -3.66 -9.78
CA ILE A 115 5.84 -2.95 -9.08
C ILE A 115 7.14 -3.75 -9.18
N TYR A 116 7.09 -5.07 -9.02
CA TYR A 116 8.26 -5.94 -9.15
C TYR A 116 8.85 -5.93 -10.56
N ILE A 117 8.04 -6.13 -11.61
CA ILE A 117 8.51 -6.09 -13.00
C ILE A 117 9.03 -4.70 -13.34
N PHE A 118 8.28 -3.66 -12.99
CA PHE A 118 8.65 -2.28 -13.25
C PHE A 118 9.99 -1.93 -12.59
N ASN A 119 10.19 -2.33 -11.34
CA ASN A 119 11.47 -2.18 -10.66
C ASN A 119 12.59 -2.96 -11.35
N LYS A 120 12.34 -4.21 -11.78
CA LYS A 120 13.32 -5.01 -12.51
C LYS A 120 13.71 -4.39 -13.85
N ALA A 121 12.74 -3.87 -14.60
CA ALA A 121 12.95 -3.19 -15.88
C ALA A 121 13.74 -1.88 -15.70
N MET A 122 13.40 -1.11 -14.66
CA MET A 122 14.16 0.07 -14.25
C MET A 122 15.63 -0.29 -13.92
N ILE A 123 15.85 -1.35 -13.14
CA ILE A 123 17.21 -1.83 -12.83
C ILE A 123 17.97 -2.22 -14.10
N SER A 124 17.34 -2.97 -15.02
CA SER A 124 18.00 -3.37 -16.28
C SER A 124 18.28 -2.19 -17.20
N ALA A 125 17.45 -1.14 -17.15
CA ALA A 125 17.69 0.12 -17.86
C ALA A 125 18.80 0.98 -17.22
N GLY A 126 19.44 0.50 -16.15
CA GLY A 126 20.49 1.22 -15.43
C GLY A 126 19.96 2.29 -14.47
N THR A 127 18.64 2.41 -14.30
CA THR A 127 18.05 3.33 -13.33
C THR A 127 18.07 2.73 -11.92
N PRO A 128 18.19 3.55 -10.86
CA PRO A 128 18.16 3.04 -9.50
C PRO A 128 16.84 2.36 -9.16
N SER A 129 16.93 1.17 -8.58
CA SER A 129 15.80 0.37 -8.07
C SER A 129 14.90 1.07 -7.03
N PHE A 130 15.28 2.27 -6.59
CA PHE A 130 14.57 3.06 -5.58
C PHE A 130 14.12 4.42 -6.10
N TYR A 131 14.40 4.74 -7.37
CA TYR A 131 13.85 5.93 -8.03
C TYR A 131 12.31 5.86 -8.03
N VAL A 132 11.75 4.68 -8.29
CA VAL A 132 10.30 4.47 -8.32
C VAL A 132 9.64 4.76 -6.97
N PHE A 133 10.21 4.28 -5.87
CA PHE A 133 9.63 4.46 -4.54
C PHE A 133 9.83 5.88 -3.98
N LYS A 134 10.94 6.52 -4.36
CA LYS A 134 11.25 7.90 -3.97
C LYS A 134 10.40 8.94 -4.73
N TYR A 135 10.19 8.73 -6.02
CA TYR A 135 9.50 9.71 -6.88
C TYR A 135 8.04 9.36 -7.16
N TYR A 136 7.65 8.10 -6.98
CA TYR A 136 6.26 7.64 -7.15
C TYR A 136 5.81 6.79 -5.95
N PRO A 137 5.81 7.36 -4.73
CA PRO A 137 5.25 6.66 -3.55
C PRO A 137 3.78 6.29 -3.77
N ILE A 138 3.09 7.00 -4.67
CA ILE A 138 1.73 6.66 -5.10
C ILE A 138 1.67 5.23 -5.67
N LEU A 139 2.69 4.74 -6.40
CA LEU A 139 2.74 3.35 -6.89
C LEU A 139 2.66 2.31 -5.76
N LEU A 140 3.24 2.61 -4.60
CA LEU A 140 3.15 1.77 -3.41
C LEU A 140 1.80 1.86 -2.70
N LEU A 141 1.03 2.93 -2.91
CA LEU A 141 -0.30 3.09 -2.31
C LEU A 141 -1.35 2.20 -2.97
N LEU A 142 -1.21 1.85 -4.24
CA LEU A 142 -2.20 1.02 -4.95
C LEU A 142 -2.40 -0.38 -4.36
N PRO A 143 -1.36 -1.19 -4.10
CA PRO A 143 -1.54 -2.48 -3.43
C PRO A 143 -2.12 -2.32 -2.02
N CYS A 144 -1.76 -1.25 -1.30
CA CYS A 144 -2.32 -0.97 0.02
C CYS A 144 -3.81 -0.62 -0.03
N LEU A 145 -4.20 0.31 -0.91
CA LEU A 145 -5.59 0.75 -1.09
C LEU A 145 -6.48 -0.40 -1.58
N SER A 146 -6.02 -1.15 -2.58
CA SER A 146 -6.75 -2.34 -3.06
C SER A 146 -6.88 -3.40 -1.96
N GLY A 147 -5.84 -3.65 -1.16
CA GLY A 147 -5.89 -4.58 -0.03
C GLY A 147 -6.87 -4.12 1.06
N ILE A 148 -6.89 -2.82 1.38
CA ILE A 148 -7.88 -2.23 2.31
C ILE A 148 -9.30 -2.42 1.76
N PHE A 149 -9.54 -2.11 0.48
CA PHE A 149 -10.86 -2.24 -0.14
C PHE A 149 -11.33 -3.70 -0.17
N MET A 150 -10.45 -4.64 -0.52
CA MET A 150 -10.70 -6.07 -0.38
C MET A 150 -11.18 -6.42 1.03
N PHE A 151 -10.45 -5.98 2.05
CA PHE A 151 -10.77 -6.26 3.45
C PHE A 151 -12.12 -5.65 3.88
N ILE A 152 -12.41 -4.42 3.47
CA ILE A 152 -13.67 -3.74 3.76
C ILE A 152 -14.84 -4.47 3.09
N PHE A 153 -14.76 -4.78 1.79
CA PHE A 153 -15.82 -5.50 1.09
C PHE A 153 -16.04 -6.91 1.64
N LEU A 154 -14.99 -7.60 2.07
CA LEU A 154 -15.12 -8.90 2.72
C LEU A 154 -15.80 -8.80 4.09
N TYR A 155 -15.46 -7.79 4.90
CA TYR A 155 -16.13 -7.52 6.17
C TYR A 155 -17.60 -7.18 5.97
N GLU A 156 -17.89 -6.32 4.99
CA GLU A 156 -19.24 -5.93 4.63
C GLU A 156 -20.06 -7.12 4.13
N ALA A 157 -19.49 -8.01 3.31
CA ALA A 157 -20.15 -9.24 2.89
C ALA A 157 -20.63 -10.07 4.09
N PHE A 158 -19.75 -10.33 5.05
CA PHE A 158 -20.11 -11.13 6.23
C PHE A 158 -21.18 -10.46 7.11
N LYS A 159 -21.17 -9.13 7.20
CA LYS A 159 -22.17 -8.37 7.96
C LYS A 159 -23.50 -8.19 7.22
N LEU A 160 -23.48 -8.06 5.89
CA LEU A 160 -24.67 -8.03 5.04
C LEU A 160 -25.37 -9.39 5.05
N TYR A 161 -24.62 -10.50 5.14
CA TYR A 161 -25.18 -11.82 5.39
C TYR A 161 -26.00 -11.89 6.69
N LEU A 162 -25.66 -11.08 7.70
CA LEU A 162 -26.40 -10.92 8.95
C LEU A 162 -27.52 -9.86 8.87
N GLN A 163 -27.78 -9.29 7.70
CA GLN A 163 -28.83 -8.31 7.43
C GLN A 163 -28.70 -6.98 8.21
N SER A 164 -27.48 -6.60 8.61
CA SER A 164 -27.23 -5.42 9.44
C SER A 164 -27.55 -4.10 8.72
N LYS A 165 -28.47 -3.31 9.28
CA LYS A 165 -28.86 -1.98 8.75
C LYS A 165 -27.70 -0.97 8.75
N LYS A 166 -26.84 -1.01 9.78
CA LYS A 166 -25.68 -0.11 9.86
C LYS A 166 -24.68 -0.39 8.74
N VAL A 167 -24.47 -1.67 8.43
CA VAL A 167 -23.55 -2.07 7.36
C VAL A 167 -24.12 -1.78 5.99
N LEU A 168 -25.44 -1.88 5.78
CA LEU A 168 -26.06 -1.45 4.52
C LEU A 168 -25.63 -0.02 4.13
N ILE A 169 -25.69 0.93 5.06
CA ILE A 169 -25.31 2.33 4.79
C ILE A 169 -23.81 2.42 4.46
N LYS A 170 -22.97 1.73 5.25
CA LYS A 170 -21.52 1.68 4.99
C LYS A 170 -21.21 1.09 3.61
N SER A 171 -21.94 0.05 3.21
CA SER A 171 -21.82 -0.60 1.92
C SER A 171 -22.24 0.27 0.75
N ILE A 172 -23.27 1.10 0.91
CA ILE A 172 -23.63 2.11 -0.11
C ILE A 172 -22.50 3.13 -0.25
N ILE A 173 -21.96 3.60 0.87
CA ILE A 173 -20.86 4.57 0.90
C ILE A 173 -19.59 3.96 0.27
N SER A 174 -19.20 2.75 0.64
CA SER A 174 -18.01 2.06 0.13
C SER A 174 -18.10 1.80 -1.38
N LEU A 175 -19.25 1.30 -1.87
CA LEU A 175 -19.51 1.10 -3.29
C LEU A 175 -19.50 2.41 -4.11
N THR A 176 -19.75 3.56 -3.48
CA THR A 176 -19.73 4.87 -4.17
C THR A 176 -18.35 5.51 -4.14
N ILE A 177 -17.70 5.53 -2.98
CA ILE A 177 -16.44 6.27 -2.76
C ILE A 177 -15.25 5.50 -3.35
N PHE A 178 -15.20 4.17 -3.20
CA PHE A 178 -14.00 3.41 -3.58
C PHE A 178 -13.72 3.39 -5.08
N PRO A 179 -14.71 3.26 -5.98
CA PRO A 179 -14.47 3.43 -7.42
C PRO A 179 -13.86 4.80 -7.75
N LEU A 180 -14.32 5.86 -7.08
CA LEU A 180 -13.84 7.21 -7.30
C LEU A 180 -12.39 7.37 -6.85
N ILE A 181 -12.05 6.88 -5.64
CA ILE A 181 -10.66 6.86 -5.16
C ILE A 181 -9.78 6.06 -6.12
N MET A 182 -10.19 4.85 -6.50
CA MET A 182 -9.40 4.02 -7.42
C MET A 182 -9.20 4.67 -8.79
N THR A 183 -10.23 5.34 -9.32
CA THR A 183 -10.14 6.04 -10.61
C THR A 183 -9.17 7.21 -10.54
N ILE A 184 -9.23 8.01 -9.48
CA ILE A 184 -8.31 9.14 -9.26
C ILE A 184 -6.88 8.63 -9.05
N THR A 185 -6.69 7.61 -8.21
CA THR A 185 -5.36 7.05 -7.96
C THR A 185 -4.76 6.44 -9.23
N SER A 186 -5.57 5.71 -10.01
CA SER A 186 -5.12 5.12 -11.28
C SER A 186 -4.76 6.22 -12.29
N SER A 187 -5.58 7.25 -12.46
CA SER A 187 -5.29 8.35 -13.40
C SER A 187 -4.02 9.13 -13.03
N MET A 188 -3.78 9.34 -11.74
CA MET A 188 -2.55 9.94 -11.23
C MET A 188 -1.30 9.09 -11.51
N MET A 189 -1.43 7.77 -11.66
CA MET A 189 -0.32 6.87 -11.99
C MET A 189 0.00 6.80 -13.47
N ILE A 190 -1.01 6.89 -14.34
CA ILE A 190 -0.85 6.64 -15.78
C ILE A 190 0.16 7.60 -16.40
N MET A 191 0.02 8.90 -16.16
CA MET A 191 0.93 9.89 -16.74
C MET A 191 2.40 9.65 -16.36
N PRO A 192 2.76 9.57 -15.06
CA PRO A 192 4.16 9.37 -14.69
C PRO A 192 4.72 8.02 -15.14
N VAL A 193 3.95 6.93 -15.02
CA VAL A 193 4.41 5.63 -15.49
C VAL A 193 4.60 5.63 -17.00
N LYS A 194 3.64 6.21 -17.75
CA LYS A 194 3.71 6.34 -19.21
C LYS A 194 4.96 7.11 -19.65
N ARG A 195 5.23 8.27 -19.02
CA ARG A 195 6.42 9.08 -19.31
C ARG A 195 7.72 8.32 -19.11
N ILE A 196 7.79 7.42 -18.12
CA ILE A 196 8.96 6.57 -17.87
C ILE A 196 9.07 5.47 -18.91
N THR A 197 7.98 4.75 -19.19
CA THR A 197 7.97 3.72 -20.24
C THR A 197 8.36 4.28 -21.60
N ASP A 198 7.88 5.48 -21.96
CA ASP A 198 8.21 6.15 -23.21
C ASP A 198 9.71 6.54 -23.24
N SER A 199 10.28 6.95 -22.11
CA SER A 199 11.70 7.29 -21.98
C SER A 199 12.65 6.07 -22.07
N TYR A 200 12.13 4.85 -21.86
CA TYR A 200 12.93 3.62 -21.79
C TYR A 200 12.38 2.52 -22.71
N GLU A 201 11.83 2.90 -23.86
CA GLU A 201 11.01 2.04 -24.75
C GLU A 201 11.60 0.65 -25.03
N SER A 202 12.93 0.52 -25.21
CA SER A 202 13.62 -0.75 -25.45
C SER A 202 13.62 -1.72 -24.27
N SER A 203 13.55 -1.21 -23.03
CA SER A 203 13.55 -2.01 -21.79
C SER A 203 12.14 -2.32 -21.28
N PHE A 204 11.11 -1.70 -21.86
CA PHE A 204 9.74 -1.68 -21.33
C PHE A 204 8.67 -2.24 -22.28
N GLN A 205 9.04 -2.91 -23.39
CA GLN A 205 8.08 -3.45 -24.38
C GLN A 205 6.95 -4.29 -23.76
N ASN A 206 7.22 -5.07 -22.71
CA ASN A 206 6.20 -5.87 -22.02
C ASN A 206 5.33 -5.05 -21.05
N ILE A 207 5.80 -3.89 -20.58
CA ILE A 207 5.13 -3.08 -19.55
C ILE A 207 4.01 -2.21 -20.16
N SER A 208 4.17 -1.77 -21.41
CA SER A 208 3.12 -1.09 -22.18
C SER A 208 1.81 -1.90 -22.21
N SER A 209 1.88 -3.20 -22.49
CA SER A 209 0.72 -4.10 -22.46
C SER A 209 0.10 -4.26 -21.06
N TYR A 210 0.89 -4.19 -19.99
CA TYR A 210 0.39 -4.24 -18.62
C TYR A 210 -0.28 -2.92 -18.19
N LEU A 211 0.24 -1.76 -18.59
CA LEU A 211 -0.42 -0.46 -18.40
C LEU A 211 -1.76 -0.39 -19.10
N SER A 212 -1.84 -0.91 -20.33
CA SER A 212 -3.12 -1.04 -21.02
C SER A 212 -4.04 -2.05 -20.34
N ALA A 213 -3.52 -3.16 -19.78
CA ALA A 213 -4.33 -4.13 -19.03
C ALA A 213 -4.85 -3.60 -17.68
N ILE A 214 -4.13 -2.67 -17.05
CA ILE A 214 -4.60 -1.94 -15.85
C ILE A 214 -5.68 -0.90 -16.20
N ASN A 215 -5.73 -0.42 -17.46
CA ASN A 215 -6.59 0.69 -17.89
C ASN A 215 -7.79 0.31 -18.78
N LEU A 216 -7.70 -0.72 -19.60
CA LEU A 216 -8.76 -1.05 -20.55
C LEU A 216 -9.74 -2.04 -19.90
N PHE A 217 -10.92 -1.50 -19.58
CA PHE A 217 -12.03 -2.14 -18.86
C PHE A 217 -11.71 -2.40 -17.39
N ASN A 218 -12.29 -1.58 -16.49
CA ASN A 218 -12.47 -1.94 -15.08
C ASN A 218 -13.80 -2.71 -14.95
N PRO A 219 -13.86 -4.04 -15.16
CA PRO A 219 -15.07 -4.83 -14.91
C PRO A 219 -15.55 -4.66 -13.46
N GLU A 220 -14.63 -4.31 -12.55
CA GLU A 220 -14.88 -3.87 -11.19
C GLU A 220 -15.91 -2.74 -11.10
N ILE A 221 -15.82 -1.70 -11.94
CA ILE A 221 -16.74 -0.55 -11.88
C ILE A 221 -18.14 -0.99 -12.28
N ILE A 222 -18.26 -1.77 -13.36
CA ILE A 222 -19.56 -2.30 -13.82
C ILE A 222 -20.18 -3.18 -12.73
N LEU A 223 -19.39 -4.07 -12.13
CA LEU A 223 -19.85 -4.94 -11.06
C LEU A 223 -20.23 -4.15 -9.81
N ILE A 224 -19.45 -3.15 -9.42
CA ILE A 224 -19.73 -2.27 -8.27
C ILE A 224 -21.00 -1.47 -8.51
N SER A 225 -21.18 -0.88 -9.69
CA SER A 225 -22.40 -0.15 -10.07
C SER A 225 -23.63 -1.06 -10.09
N ALA A 226 -23.52 -2.26 -10.65
CA ALA A 226 -24.60 -3.25 -10.63
C ALA A 226 -24.93 -3.69 -9.20
N THR A 227 -23.91 -3.95 -8.38
CA THR A 227 -24.09 -4.33 -6.97
C THR A 227 -24.73 -3.22 -6.16
N LEU A 228 -24.35 -1.96 -6.39
CA LEU A 228 -24.97 -0.79 -5.78
C LEU A 228 -26.45 -0.70 -6.13
N LEU A 229 -26.79 -0.87 -7.41
CA LEU A 229 -28.18 -0.83 -7.88
C LEU A 229 -29.02 -1.94 -7.25
N VAL A 230 -28.50 -3.18 -7.21
CA VAL A 230 -29.17 -4.31 -6.53
C VAL A 230 -29.33 -4.03 -5.04
N LEU A 231 -28.30 -3.50 -4.37
CA LEU A 231 -28.33 -3.18 -2.94
C LEU A 231 -29.38 -2.10 -2.63
N LEU A 232 -29.51 -1.08 -3.49
CA LEU A 232 -30.51 -0.01 -3.34
C LEU A 232 -31.94 -0.53 -3.54
N ILE A 233 -32.19 -1.36 -4.57
CA ILE A 233 -33.51 -1.96 -4.82
C ILE A 233 -33.94 -2.83 -3.64
N PHE A 234 -33.04 -3.63 -3.09
CA PHE A 234 -33.36 -4.59 -2.02
C PHE A 234 -33.02 -4.08 -0.61
N ARG A 235 -32.80 -2.78 -0.43
CA ARG A 235 -32.44 -2.15 0.86
C ARG A 235 -33.37 -2.54 2.01
N ASN A 236 -34.66 -2.72 1.71
CA ASN A 236 -35.70 -3.04 2.70
C ASN A 236 -35.51 -4.43 3.34
N LYS A 237 -34.64 -5.29 2.79
CA LYS A 237 -34.31 -6.62 3.33
C LYS A 237 -33.27 -6.58 4.47
N PHE A 238 -32.67 -5.42 4.74
CA PHE A 238 -31.61 -5.24 5.74
C PHE A 238 -32.12 -4.41 6.93
N MET A 239 -32.90 -5.04 7.79
CA MET A 239 -33.53 -4.39 8.96
C MET A 239 -32.99 -4.91 10.31
N ALA A 240 -32.06 -5.88 10.28
CA ALA A 240 -31.58 -6.48 11.52
C ALA A 240 -30.68 -5.52 12.30
N ALA A 241 -30.77 -5.61 13.63
CA ALA A 241 -29.83 -4.96 14.54
C ALA A 241 -28.40 -5.49 14.28
N ASP A 242 -27.40 -4.67 14.60
CA ASP A 242 -26.01 -4.99 14.27
C ASP A 242 -25.48 -6.15 15.14
N MET A 243 -25.46 -7.36 14.58
CA MET A 243 -24.99 -8.56 15.27
C MET A 243 -23.48 -8.72 15.18
N ARG A 244 -22.84 -9.27 16.22
CA ARG A 244 -21.41 -9.62 16.18
C ARG A 244 -21.16 -10.71 15.14
N LEU A 245 -20.00 -10.63 14.48
CA LEU A 245 -19.59 -11.65 13.50
C LEU A 245 -19.29 -12.98 14.20
N PRO A 246 -19.64 -14.13 13.57
CA PRO A 246 -19.26 -15.43 14.09
C PRO A 246 -17.73 -15.57 14.11
N ILE A 247 -17.23 -16.47 14.97
CA ILE A 247 -15.78 -16.70 15.17
C ILE A 247 -15.11 -17.07 13.84
N SER A 248 -15.73 -17.93 13.04
CA SER A 248 -15.21 -18.35 11.73
C SER A 248 -14.96 -17.18 10.77
N SER A 249 -15.94 -16.28 10.61
CA SER A 249 -15.78 -15.08 9.78
C SER A 249 -14.70 -14.14 10.31
N ARG A 250 -14.57 -14.01 11.64
CA ARG A 250 -13.49 -13.21 12.25
C ARG A 250 -12.11 -13.80 11.94
N ILE A 251 -11.96 -15.13 12.04
CA ILE A 251 -10.71 -15.82 11.68
C ILE A 251 -10.36 -15.58 10.20
N ILE A 252 -11.34 -15.72 9.30
CA ILE A 252 -11.12 -15.49 7.85
C ILE A 252 -10.68 -14.04 7.59
N LEU A 253 -11.32 -13.06 8.24
CA LEU A 253 -10.91 -11.66 8.14
C LEU A 253 -9.48 -11.45 8.63
N SER A 254 -9.16 -11.95 9.84
CA SER A 254 -7.82 -11.83 10.40
C SER A 254 -6.76 -12.46 9.49
N MET A 255 -7.01 -13.65 8.96
CA MET A 255 -6.08 -14.30 8.02
C MET A 255 -5.92 -13.48 6.72
N SER A 256 -7.01 -12.96 6.17
CA SER A 256 -6.96 -12.11 4.96
C SER A 256 -6.15 -10.84 5.20
N PHE A 257 -6.30 -10.23 6.38
CA PHE A 257 -5.50 -9.07 6.78
C PHE A 257 -4.01 -9.42 6.88
N ILE A 258 -3.67 -10.50 7.57
CA ILE A 258 -2.29 -10.93 7.79
C ILE A 258 -1.60 -11.37 6.49
N LEU A 259 -2.32 -12.03 5.58
CA LEU A 259 -1.74 -12.59 4.35
C LEU A 259 -1.67 -11.60 3.19
N ILE A 260 -2.49 -10.55 3.19
CA ILE A 260 -2.65 -9.68 2.01
C ILE A 260 -2.39 -8.22 2.37
N VAL A 261 -3.11 -7.69 3.36
CA VAL A 261 -3.02 -6.28 3.73
C VAL A 261 -1.69 -5.99 4.40
N LEU A 262 -1.32 -6.77 5.43
CA LEU A 262 -0.09 -6.55 6.19
C LEU A 262 1.17 -6.66 5.33
N PRO A 263 1.33 -7.63 4.42
CA PRO A 263 2.48 -7.69 3.53
C PRO A 263 2.51 -6.54 2.52
N ALA A 264 1.36 -6.10 2.00
CA ALA A 264 1.29 -4.94 1.12
C ALA A 264 1.79 -3.66 1.83
N PHE A 265 1.34 -3.42 3.06
CA PHE A 265 1.82 -2.32 3.88
C PHE A 265 3.29 -2.47 4.29
N GLY A 266 3.74 -3.70 4.58
CA GLY A 266 5.14 -3.99 4.90
C GLY A 266 6.06 -3.68 3.73
N LEU A 267 5.70 -4.10 2.51
CA LEU A 267 6.44 -3.80 1.28
C LEU A 267 6.43 -2.29 0.97
N ALA A 268 5.29 -1.63 1.11
CA ALA A 268 5.18 -0.19 0.91
C ALA A 268 6.01 0.60 1.94
N GLY A 269 5.90 0.24 3.22
CA GLY A 269 6.66 0.86 4.31
C GLY A 269 8.17 0.65 4.16
N TYR A 270 8.59 -0.58 3.82
CA TYR A 270 9.99 -0.88 3.53
C TYR A 270 10.49 -0.11 2.30
N GLY A 271 9.73 -0.10 1.20
CA GLY A 271 10.07 0.65 -0.01
C GLY A 271 10.21 2.16 0.26
N PHE A 272 9.30 2.73 1.04
CA PHE A 272 9.36 4.14 1.45
C PHE A 272 10.56 4.40 2.35
N PHE A 273 10.79 3.58 3.38
CA PHE A 273 11.96 3.69 4.25
C PHE A 273 13.27 3.60 3.46
N LEU A 274 13.38 2.70 2.49
CA LEU A 274 14.57 2.62 1.64
C LEU A 274 14.73 3.84 0.72
N SER A 275 13.63 4.44 0.28
CA SER A 275 13.64 5.61 -0.60
C SER A 275 14.19 6.88 0.07
N THR A 276 14.10 6.97 1.40
CA THR A 276 14.65 8.11 2.17
C THR A 276 16.16 8.03 2.36
N TYR A 277 16.78 6.87 2.10
CA TYR A 277 18.24 6.72 2.13
C TYR A 277 18.84 6.89 0.74
N PRO A 278 19.54 8.01 0.44
CA PRO A 278 20.20 8.20 -0.85
C PRO A 278 21.32 7.18 -1.13
N ASP A 279 21.81 6.50 -0.07
CA ASP A 279 23.01 5.67 -0.09
C ASP A 279 22.78 4.16 0.14
N TYR A 280 21.52 3.67 0.09
CA TYR A 280 21.19 2.31 0.57
C TYR A 280 21.96 1.18 -0.15
N LYS A 281 22.21 1.28 -1.46
CA LYS A 281 23.04 0.30 -2.18
C LYS A 281 24.55 0.44 -1.92
N TYR A 282 25.01 1.57 -1.41
CA TYR A 282 26.43 1.79 -1.12
C TYR A 282 26.85 1.15 0.20
N LYS A 283 25.99 1.16 1.23
CA LYS A 283 26.33 0.53 2.53
C LYS A 283 26.58 -0.97 2.40
N GLN A 284 25.78 -1.67 1.59
CA GLN A 284 25.92 -3.11 1.36
C GLN A 284 27.10 -3.47 0.45
N ALA A 285 27.48 -2.57 -0.47
CA ALA A 285 28.66 -2.76 -1.30
C ALA A 285 29.96 -2.51 -0.53
N LYS A 286 30.00 -1.50 0.36
CA LYS A 286 31.19 -1.11 1.13
C LYS A 286 31.67 -2.22 2.07
N SER A 287 30.77 -3.09 2.50
CA SER A 287 31.11 -4.25 3.33
C SER A 287 31.74 -5.39 2.55
N GLN A 288 31.66 -5.39 1.21
CA GLN A 288 32.15 -6.48 0.36
C GLN A 288 33.45 -6.12 -0.37
N VAL A 289 33.64 -4.85 -0.74
CA VAL A 289 34.83 -4.38 -1.48
C VAL A 289 35.18 -2.94 -1.06
N PRO A 290 36.47 -2.60 -0.86
CA PRO A 290 36.89 -1.22 -0.68
C PRO A 290 36.69 -0.42 -1.98
N PHE A 291 35.95 0.69 -1.90
CA PHE A 291 35.81 1.65 -2.99
C PHE A 291 35.83 3.08 -2.45
N TYR A 292 36.18 4.02 -3.33
CA TYR A 292 36.06 5.46 -3.09
C TYR A 292 34.83 5.98 -3.84
N ILE A 293 33.98 6.76 -3.15
CA ILE A 293 32.85 7.44 -3.76
C ILE A 293 33.12 8.94 -3.70
N PHE A 294 33.34 9.54 -4.84
CA PHE A 294 33.32 10.98 -4.99
C PHE A 294 31.87 11.46 -5.04
N LYS A 295 31.51 12.39 -4.16
CA LYS A 295 30.19 13.03 -4.12
C LYS A 295 30.31 14.49 -4.55
N PRO A 296 29.37 15.01 -5.35
CA PRO A 296 29.41 16.40 -5.73
C PRO A 296 28.97 17.29 -4.58
N THR A 297 29.69 18.38 -4.37
CA THR A 297 29.29 19.48 -3.47
C THR A 297 28.20 20.36 -4.10
N TYR A 298 28.10 20.36 -5.43
CA TYR A 298 27.12 21.10 -6.21
C TYR A 298 26.34 20.16 -7.14
N ILE A 299 25.01 20.23 -7.11
CA ILE A 299 24.17 19.50 -8.06
C ILE A 299 23.58 20.52 -9.06
N PRO A 300 23.99 20.47 -10.34
CA PRO A 300 23.57 21.46 -11.32
C PRO A 300 22.04 21.50 -11.49
N GLU A 301 21.48 22.70 -11.60
CA GLU A 301 20.04 23.00 -11.71
C GLU A 301 19.10 22.32 -10.70
N ASN A 302 19.58 21.99 -9.49
CA ASN A 302 18.83 21.17 -8.52
C ASN A 302 18.38 19.83 -9.11
N ARG A 303 19.20 19.25 -10.00
CA ARG A 303 18.99 17.89 -10.51
C ARG A 303 18.81 16.92 -9.36
N VAL A 304 18.02 15.92 -9.65
CA VAL A 304 17.59 14.90 -8.72
C VAL A 304 18.59 13.75 -8.80
N GLN A 305 19.26 13.44 -7.68
CA GLN A 305 20.25 12.37 -7.61
C GLN A 305 19.61 10.99 -7.37
N GLY A 306 19.96 10.04 -8.24
CA GLY A 306 19.67 8.61 -8.12
C GLY A 306 20.94 7.78 -8.26
N SER A 307 21.32 7.05 -7.23
CA SER A 307 22.60 6.33 -7.15
C SER A 307 22.43 4.80 -7.31
N VAL A 308 23.24 4.15 -8.13
CA VAL A 308 23.28 2.69 -8.31
C VAL A 308 24.69 2.14 -8.20
N PHE A 309 24.91 1.25 -7.26
CA PHE A 309 26.11 0.39 -7.28
C PHE A 309 25.91 -0.71 -8.33
N ILE A 310 26.78 -0.79 -9.35
CA ILE A 310 26.76 -1.84 -10.36
C ILE A 310 27.83 -2.88 -9.98
N VAL A 311 27.37 -4.00 -9.41
CA VAL A 311 28.21 -5.19 -9.17
C VAL A 311 28.55 -5.82 -10.52
N GLY A 312 29.84 -6.08 -10.80
CA GLY A 312 30.28 -6.74 -12.05
C GLY A 312 30.22 -5.89 -13.34
N ALA A 313 30.33 -4.56 -13.24
CA ALA A 313 30.20 -3.67 -14.40
C ALA A 313 31.34 -3.75 -15.43
N ASN A 314 31.00 -3.74 -16.73
CA ASN A 314 31.94 -3.56 -17.86
C ASN A 314 32.42 -2.10 -17.98
N LEU A 315 33.11 -1.56 -16.97
CA LEU A 315 33.86 -0.31 -17.11
C LEU A 315 35.33 -0.60 -16.88
N ALA A 316 36.16 -0.27 -17.88
CA ALA A 316 37.61 -0.50 -17.84
C ALA A 316 38.01 -1.96 -17.48
N ARG A 317 37.16 -2.95 -17.83
CA ARG A 317 37.36 -4.39 -17.55
C ARG A 317 37.57 -4.72 -16.06
N LYS A 318 36.97 -3.93 -15.14
CA LYS A 318 37.07 -4.12 -13.69
C LYS A 318 35.81 -4.70 -13.10
N ASN A 319 35.99 -5.57 -12.09
CA ASN A 319 34.87 -6.01 -11.27
C ASN A 319 34.44 -4.86 -10.35
N ASN A 320 33.18 -4.42 -10.51
CA ASN A 320 32.48 -3.40 -9.73
C ASN A 320 32.74 -1.95 -10.17
N ALA A 321 31.67 -1.21 -10.46
CA ALA A 321 31.69 0.22 -10.70
C ALA A 321 30.52 0.90 -10.00
N ILE A 322 30.71 2.16 -9.65
CA ILE A 322 29.66 3.00 -9.06
C ILE A 322 29.07 3.82 -10.18
N MET A 323 27.75 3.82 -10.33
CA MET A 323 27.06 4.67 -11.28
C MET A 323 26.04 5.54 -10.56
N THR A 324 26.25 6.84 -10.58
CA THR A 324 25.29 7.82 -10.09
C THR A 324 24.65 8.54 -11.26
N VAL A 325 23.34 8.61 -11.25
CA VAL A 325 22.51 9.30 -12.25
C VAL A 325 22.00 10.60 -11.63
N TYR A 326 22.13 11.71 -12.34
CA TYR A 326 21.54 13.00 -11.98
C TYR A 326 20.58 13.43 -13.08
N GLU A 327 19.29 13.47 -12.78
CA GLU A 327 18.24 13.77 -13.75
C GLU A 327 17.55 15.10 -13.44
N ALA A 328 16.90 15.70 -14.45
CA ALA A 328 16.07 16.87 -14.20
C ALA A 328 14.87 16.54 -13.30
N PRO A 329 14.36 17.52 -12.52
CA PRO A 329 13.08 17.40 -11.81
C PRO A 329 11.91 17.01 -12.74
N LEU A 330 10.90 16.34 -12.20
CA LEU A 330 9.79 15.75 -12.96
C LEU A 330 8.97 16.75 -13.78
N ASP A 331 8.79 17.96 -13.27
CA ASP A 331 8.14 19.08 -13.95
C ASP A 331 8.93 19.55 -15.18
N LYS A 332 10.24 19.24 -15.24
CA LYS A 332 11.16 19.64 -16.31
C LYS A 332 11.56 18.49 -17.25
N LEU A 333 11.31 17.23 -16.88
CA LEU A 333 11.55 16.06 -17.74
C LEU A 333 10.66 16.04 -19.01
N GLY A 334 9.51 16.71 -18.96
CA GLY A 334 8.60 16.84 -20.11
C GLY A 334 8.96 17.97 -21.08
N ASP A 335 9.84 18.88 -20.67
CA ASP A 335 10.33 19.96 -21.53
C ASP A 335 11.46 19.42 -22.39
N ARG A 336 11.21 19.28 -23.70
CA ARG A 336 12.22 18.86 -24.69
C ARG A 336 13.47 19.78 -24.76
N ASN A 337 13.47 20.89 -24.02
CA ASN A 337 14.47 21.97 -24.07
C ASN A 337 15.26 22.15 -22.75
N ARG A 338 15.25 21.21 -21.79
CA ARG A 338 16.00 21.32 -20.51
C ARG A 338 16.80 20.05 -20.17
N PRO A 339 17.84 20.14 -19.31
CA PRO A 339 19.07 19.41 -19.56
C PRO A 339 18.98 17.93 -19.23
N ALA A 340 19.61 17.15 -20.10
CA ALA A 340 19.66 15.70 -20.05
C ALA A 340 20.34 15.16 -18.78
N THR A 341 20.01 13.90 -18.51
CA THR A 341 20.64 13.02 -17.54
C THR A 341 22.16 13.11 -17.57
N ILE A 342 22.77 13.39 -16.42
CA ILE A 342 24.21 13.24 -16.19
C ILE A 342 24.45 11.88 -15.53
N LEU A 343 25.31 11.06 -16.13
CA LEU A 343 25.72 9.77 -15.61
C LEU A 343 27.16 9.86 -15.13
N LEU A 344 27.39 9.72 -13.83
CA LEU A 344 28.70 9.66 -13.19
C LEU A 344 29.07 8.22 -12.91
N LYS A 345 30.07 7.69 -13.61
CA LYS A 345 30.64 6.36 -13.34
C LYS A 345 32.00 6.49 -12.65
N GLN A 346 32.24 5.68 -11.63
CA GLN A 346 33.47 5.70 -10.83
C GLN A 346 34.01 4.27 -10.66
N VAL A 347 35.30 4.07 -10.88
CA VAL A 347 35.96 2.77 -10.71
C VAL A 347 37.40 2.92 -10.26
N GLY A 348 37.83 2.09 -9.31
CA GLY A 348 39.24 2.02 -8.91
C GLY A 348 40.09 1.40 -10.02
N VAL A 349 41.14 2.09 -10.41
CA VAL A 349 42.09 1.65 -11.44
C VAL A 349 43.48 1.45 -10.85
N GLY A 350 44.34 0.68 -11.51
CA GLY A 350 45.72 0.53 -11.06
C GLY A 350 46.55 1.78 -11.43
N GLY A 351 47.65 2.03 -10.73
CA GLY A 351 48.51 3.20 -10.99
C GLY A 351 49.10 3.28 -12.40
N GLY A 352 49.13 2.17 -13.15
CA GLY A 352 49.54 2.11 -14.57
C GLY A 352 48.38 2.17 -15.58
N PHE A 353 47.18 2.53 -15.15
CA PHE A 353 46.02 2.63 -16.05
C PHE A 353 46.19 3.77 -17.04
N ASN A 354 46.05 3.47 -18.34
CA ASN A 354 46.19 4.43 -19.42
C ASN A 354 44.81 4.94 -19.85
N LEU A 355 44.57 6.24 -19.61
CA LEU A 355 43.30 6.90 -19.92
C LEU A 355 43.07 7.01 -21.43
N ASP A 356 44.11 7.30 -22.21
CA ASP A 356 44.03 7.45 -23.66
C ASP A 356 43.62 6.13 -24.33
N ILE A 357 44.24 5.01 -23.90
CA ILE A 357 43.89 3.67 -24.40
C ILE A 357 42.43 3.33 -24.06
N PHE A 358 42.01 3.61 -22.82
CA PHE A 358 40.63 3.39 -22.40
C PHE A 358 39.63 4.19 -23.24
N VAL A 359 39.92 5.46 -23.52
CA VAL A 359 39.04 6.31 -24.34
C VAL A 359 39.03 5.84 -25.80
N SER A 360 40.18 5.44 -26.36
CA SER A 360 40.24 4.91 -27.72
C SER A 360 39.47 3.59 -27.89
N ASP A 361 39.42 2.76 -26.84
CA ASP A 361 38.68 1.48 -26.85
C ASP A 361 37.15 1.67 -26.83
N ILE A 362 36.64 2.82 -26.37
CA ILE A 362 35.20 3.03 -26.14
C ILE A 362 34.56 4.09 -27.04
N ALA A 363 35.38 4.86 -27.77
CA ALA A 363 34.97 5.93 -28.66
C ALA A 363 35.26 5.52 -30.12
N GLU A 364 34.21 5.13 -30.84
CA GLU A 364 34.28 4.89 -32.29
C GLU A 364 34.02 6.22 -33.03
N ASP A 365 34.94 6.63 -33.91
CA ASP A 365 34.86 7.76 -34.88
C ASP A 365 34.77 9.21 -34.36
N ILE A 366 35.61 9.65 -33.41
CA ILE A 366 35.42 10.97 -32.74
C ILE A 366 36.72 11.73 -32.39
N THR A 367 36.63 13.07 -32.39
CA THR A 367 37.64 14.02 -31.90
C THR A 367 37.75 13.97 -30.37
N VAL A 368 38.88 13.49 -29.84
CA VAL A 368 39.23 13.60 -28.42
C VAL A 368 39.83 14.99 -28.16
N ARG A 369 39.38 15.68 -27.11
CA ARG A 369 39.93 16.97 -26.68
C ARG A 369 40.42 16.89 -25.25
N ASN A 370 41.65 17.32 -25.02
CA ASN A 370 42.18 17.51 -23.67
C ASN A 370 41.52 18.74 -23.03
N GLN A 371 41.05 18.59 -21.80
CA GLN A 371 40.42 19.65 -21.04
C GLN A 371 41.05 19.72 -19.65
N ALA A 372 41.34 20.93 -19.17
CA ALA A 372 41.90 21.10 -17.83
C ALA A 372 40.86 20.70 -16.77
N ILE A 373 41.23 19.79 -15.87
CA ILE A 373 40.39 19.34 -14.74
C ILE A 373 41.28 19.31 -13.50
N LYS A 374 41.09 20.26 -12.57
CA LYS A 374 41.96 20.43 -11.41
C LYS A 374 42.03 19.20 -10.49
N LYS A 375 40.91 18.45 -10.41
CA LYS A 375 40.81 17.23 -9.57
C LYS A 375 41.44 15.99 -10.24
N ALA A 376 41.92 16.11 -11.48
CA ALA A 376 42.60 15.01 -12.17
C ALA A 376 44.07 14.90 -11.77
N LYS A 377 44.58 13.67 -11.71
CA LYS A 377 45.98 13.32 -11.38
C LYS A 377 46.99 13.97 -12.32
N SER A 378 46.65 14.06 -13.60
CA SER A 378 47.44 14.73 -14.64
C SER A 378 47.11 16.22 -14.78
N GLY A 379 46.14 16.74 -14.04
CA GLY A 379 45.54 18.06 -14.27
C GLY A 379 44.68 18.13 -15.55
N GLN A 380 44.49 17.02 -16.26
CA GLN A 380 43.75 16.96 -17.52
C GLN A 380 42.74 15.80 -17.53
N GLY A 381 41.59 16.04 -18.16
CA GLY A 381 40.62 15.03 -18.54
C GLY A 381 40.45 14.97 -20.05
N LEU A 382 39.92 13.85 -20.55
CA LEU A 382 39.62 13.62 -21.96
C LEU A 382 38.13 13.80 -22.20
N VAL A 383 37.79 14.72 -23.10
CA VAL A 383 36.43 14.93 -23.59
C VAL A 383 36.27 14.26 -24.94
N PHE A 384 35.21 13.46 -25.10
CA PHE A 384 34.88 12.79 -26.35
C PHE A 384 33.38 12.61 -26.45
N THR A 385 32.83 12.64 -27.66
CA THR A 385 31.45 12.21 -27.88
C THR A 385 31.37 10.69 -28.01
N LYS A 386 30.17 10.11 -27.91
CA LYS A 386 29.90 8.70 -28.24
C LYS A 386 28.54 8.61 -28.91
N GLN A 387 28.48 8.07 -30.12
CA GLN A 387 27.21 7.81 -30.79
C GLN A 387 26.59 6.54 -30.21
N THR A 388 25.30 6.58 -29.91
CA THR A 388 24.52 5.39 -29.55
C THR A 388 23.18 5.45 -30.27
N ASN A 389 22.42 4.35 -30.20
CA ASN A 389 21.04 4.29 -30.73
C ASN A 389 20.12 5.39 -30.16
N ASN A 390 20.48 5.96 -29.00
CA ASN A 390 19.69 6.96 -28.28
C ASN A 390 20.20 8.40 -28.47
N GLY A 391 21.18 8.62 -29.36
CA GLY A 391 21.74 9.94 -29.67
C GLY A 391 23.25 10.06 -29.44
N THR A 392 23.77 11.28 -29.56
CA THR A 392 25.18 11.62 -29.33
C THR A 392 25.38 12.01 -27.86
N TYR A 393 26.26 11.30 -27.16
CA TYR A 393 26.57 11.57 -25.76
C TYR A 393 27.90 12.29 -25.64
N ILE A 394 27.99 13.36 -24.87
CA ILE A 394 29.25 13.97 -24.44
C ILE A 394 29.77 13.19 -23.24
N ASN A 395 31.05 12.82 -23.27
CA ASN A 395 31.75 12.12 -22.21
C ASN A 395 32.95 12.94 -21.73
N LEU A 396 33.21 12.92 -20.43
CA LEU A 396 34.41 13.44 -19.80
C LEU A 396 34.99 12.34 -18.91
N SER A 397 36.21 11.89 -19.22
CA SER A 397 36.92 10.88 -18.41
C SER A 397 38.21 11.43 -17.83
N TYR A 398 38.50 11.15 -16.57
CA TYR A 398 39.76 11.51 -15.91
C TYR A 398 40.07 10.58 -14.74
N ILE A 399 41.34 10.54 -14.33
CA ILE A 399 41.81 9.75 -13.18
C ILE A 399 42.09 10.71 -12.02
N THR A 400 41.63 10.41 -10.81
CA THR A 400 41.91 11.22 -9.60
C THR A 400 43.26 10.87 -8.97
N ASN A 401 43.70 11.68 -7.99
CA ASN A 401 44.96 11.45 -7.26
C ASN A 401 45.01 10.12 -6.47
N VAL A 402 43.86 9.48 -6.24
CA VAL A 402 43.74 8.20 -5.53
C VAL A 402 43.44 7.04 -6.49
N ASP A 403 43.83 7.19 -7.77
CA ASP A 403 43.68 6.19 -8.83
C ASP A 403 42.23 5.71 -9.02
N VAL A 404 41.29 6.66 -9.05
CA VAL A 404 39.89 6.39 -9.43
C VAL A 404 39.60 7.02 -10.78
N LEU A 405 39.16 6.20 -11.74
CA LEU A 405 38.63 6.67 -13.01
C LEU A 405 37.21 7.21 -12.77
N ILE A 406 37.03 8.48 -13.09
CA ILE A 406 35.74 9.15 -13.19
C ILE A 406 35.38 9.28 -14.66
N ASN A 407 34.21 8.79 -15.05
CA ASN A 407 33.65 8.97 -16.38
C ASN A 407 32.25 9.58 -16.27
N ILE A 408 32.08 10.80 -16.75
CA ILE A 408 30.83 11.55 -16.76
C ILE A 408 30.26 11.55 -18.17
N THR A 409 29.01 11.15 -18.33
CA THR A 409 28.34 11.06 -19.63
C THR A 409 27.01 11.83 -19.62
N SER A 410 26.68 12.58 -20.68
CA SER A 410 25.37 13.25 -20.84
C SER A 410 24.97 13.40 -22.32
N VAL A 411 23.66 13.45 -22.61
CA VAL A 411 23.11 13.58 -23.99
C VAL A 411 22.91 15.03 -24.42
N ASN A 412 22.60 15.94 -23.49
CA ASN A 412 22.22 17.34 -23.77
C ASN A 412 22.66 18.32 -22.68
N THR A 413 23.61 17.95 -21.83
CA THR A 413 24.21 18.89 -20.87
C THR A 413 25.39 19.61 -21.53
N PRO A 414 25.43 20.96 -21.49
CA PRO A 414 26.58 21.70 -21.98
C PRO A 414 27.89 21.23 -21.33
N LEU A 415 28.98 21.19 -22.09
CA LEU A 415 30.28 20.75 -21.59
C LEU A 415 30.74 21.55 -20.36
N GLN A 416 30.46 22.86 -20.33
CA GLN A 416 30.78 23.73 -19.20
C GLN A 416 30.15 23.23 -17.89
N GLU A 417 28.88 22.85 -17.93
CA GLU A 417 28.17 22.35 -16.76
C GLU A 417 28.66 20.94 -16.35
N ILE A 418 29.07 20.11 -17.31
CA ILE A 418 29.74 18.83 -17.04
C ILE A 418 31.08 19.05 -16.33
N MET A 419 31.84 20.07 -16.73
CA MET A 419 33.13 20.40 -16.10
C MET A 419 32.93 20.94 -14.68
N GLU A 420 32.00 21.86 -14.47
CA GLU A 420 31.67 22.38 -13.13
C GLU A 420 31.20 21.25 -12.20
N PHE A 421 30.39 20.33 -12.73
CA PHE A 421 30.01 19.12 -12.02
C PHE A 421 31.24 18.27 -11.65
N ALA A 422 32.15 18.02 -12.59
CA ALA A 422 33.38 17.26 -12.35
C ALA A 422 34.30 17.91 -11.30
N GLU A 423 34.43 19.23 -11.31
CA GLU A 423 35.23 19.98 -10.34
C GLU A 423 34.63 19.96 -8.93
N SER A 424 33.31 19.81 -8.83
CA SER A 424 32.59 19.74 -7.55
C SER A 424 32.73 18.40 -6.81
N LEU A 425 33.31 17.38 -7.45
CA LEU A 425 33.42 16.02 -6.90
C LEU A 425 34.52 15.92 -5.82
N GLU A 426 34.15 15.39 -4.65
CA GLU A 426 35.03 15.21 -3.48
C GLU A 426 34.94 13.82 -2.84
#